data_AF-A0A5C8NRR9-F1
#
_entry.id   AF-A0A5C8NRR9-F1
#
_cell.length_a   1.000
_cell.length_b   1.000
_cell.length_c   1.000
_cell.angle_alpha   90.00
_cell.angle_beta   90.00
_cell.angle_gamma   90.00
#
_symmetry.space_group_name_H-M   'P 1'
#
loop_
_entity.id
_entity.type
_entity.pdbx_description
1 polymer ?
#
loop_
_entity_poly.entity_id
_entity_poly.type
_entity_poly.pdbx_seq_one_letter_code
_entity_poly.pdbx_strand_id
1 'polypeptide(L)'
;MNGPALPARRERIAGVAGAEAIAETDPIARPRTIAGTAAIACLPLLLLWPALRHAIESRMLLHMLVEFPALLASGWAVRRMCPASGPMRALSLAWRQLDWRGWTGATLLSAVTAVWMIPTLLDLALLTPAVAAAKHGAWWLAGWAIADSWGRLDPELRLWMLGNLAWMTGTAGLLYLDAPQRLCVNYLQDDQRLTGIALIALALLLGALGLREAMRPPASP
;
A
#
# COMPACT_ATOMS: atom_id res chain seq x y z
N MET A 1 -9.60 -55.53 -60.69
CA MET A 1 -9.47 -54.27 -59.93
C MET A 1 -9.79 -54.59 -58.48
N ASN A 2 -8.74 -54.85 -57.71
CA ASN A 2 -8.80 -55.29 -56.31
C ASN A 2 -8.84 -54.05 -55.41
N GLY A 3 -9.94 -53.83 -54.69
CA GLY A 3 -9.99 -52.85 -53.61
C GLY A 3 -9.59 -53.51 -52.28
N PRO A 4 -8.66 -52.95 -51.49
CA PRO A 4 -8.38 -53.47 -50.16
C PRO A 4 -9.36 -52.90 -49.13
N ALA A 5 -9.83 -53.79 -48.26
CA ALA A 5 -10.62 -53.53 -47.08
C ALA A 5 -9.80 -52.84 -45.96
N LEU A 6 -10.46 -52.02 -45.14
CA LEU A 6 -9.99 -51.62 -43.81
C LEU A 6 -11.17 -51.53 -42.83
N PRO A 7 -11.26 -52.43 -41.83
CA PRO A 7 -12.11 -52.25 -40.66
C PRO A 7 -11.30 -51.64 -39.47
N ALA A 8 -12.05 -51.23 -38.44
CA ALA A 8 -11.61 -50.99 -37.06
C ALA A 8 -10.87 -49.67 -36.72
N ARG A 9 -11.64 -48.66 -36.29
CA ARG A 9 -11.14 -47.56 -35.43
C ARG A 9 -12.23 -47.11 -34.44
N ARG A 10 -12.73 -48.03 -33.62
CA ARG A 10 -13.74 -47.73 -32.61
C ARG A 10 -13.53 -48.44 -31.27
N GLU A 11 -12.28 -48.74 -30.88
CA GLU A 11 -11.99 -49.44 -29.61
C GLU A 11 -10.64 -49.03 -28.97
N ARG A 12 -10.37 -47.73 -28.81
CA ARG A 12 -9.12 -47.29 -28.13
C ARG A 12 -9.27 -46.13 -27.15
N ILE A 13 -10.42 -45.99 -26.47
CA ILE A 13 -10.54 -45.08 -25.31
C ILE A 13 -11.50 -45.66 -24.25
N ALA A 14 -11.40 -46.97 -23.97
CA ALA A 14 -12.16 -47.64 -22.91
C ALA A 14 -11.25 -48.40 -21.90
N GLY A 15 -9.93 -48.23 -21.99
CA GLY A 15 -8.94 -49.02 -21.24
C GLY A 15 -7.97 -48.20 -20.38
N VAL A 16 -8.31 -46.98 -19.99
CA VAL A 16 -7.60 -46.23 -18.94
C VAL A 16 -8.59 -45.96 -17.80
N ALA A 17 -9.18 -47.04 -17.31
CA ALA A 17 -9.82 -47.07 -16.01
C ALA A 17 -8.72 -47.18 -14.95
N GLY A 18 -8.76 -46.26 -13.99
CA GLY A 18 -8.55 -46.60 -12.58
C GLY A 18 -7.18 -47.11 -12.20
N ALA A 19 -6.19 -46.23 -12.19
CA ALA A 19 -5.01 -46.39 -11.34
C ALA A 19 -4.27 -45.06 -11.27
N GLU A 20 -4.78 -44.10 -10.49
CA GLU A 20 -3.97 -43.19 -9.67
C GLU A 20 -4.89 -42.16 -8.99
N ALA A 21 -5.16 -42.45 -7.72
CA ALA A 21 -5.38 -41.51 -6.61
C ALA A 21 -6.42 -40.39 -6.85
N ILE A 22 -7.61 -40.45 -6.25
CA ILE A 22 -7.80 -40.15 -4.82
C ILE A 22 -6.74 -39.15 -4.33
N ALA A 23 -6.77 -37.94 -4.88
CA ALA A 23 -6.18 -36.76 -4.26
C ALA A 23 -7.28 -36.03 -3.46
N GLU A 24 -7.77 -36.70 -2.43
CA GLU A 24 -8.32 -36.02 -1.26
C GLU A 24 -7.15 -35.68 -0.35
N THR A 25 -6.69 -34.42 -0.40
CA THR A 25 -5.88 -33.67 0.58
C THR A 25 -5.70 -32.27 -0.03
N ASP A 26 -6.11 -31.13 0.51
CA ASP A 26 -6.43 -30.74 1.88
C ASP A 26 -7.05 -29.31 1.79
N PRO A 27 -8.14 -28.96 2.49
CA PRO A 27 -8.63 -27.58 2.58
C PRO A 27 -7.83 -26.78 3.62
N ILE A 28 -6.50 -26.90 3.63
CA ILE A 28 -5.66 -26.37 4.72
C ILE A 28 -4.76 -25.23 4.21
N ALA A 29 -4.90 -24.09 4.90
CA ALA A 29 -4.02 -22.92 4.95
C ALA A 29 -4.30 -21.70 4.04
N ARG A 30 -5.52 -21.15 4.04
CA ARG A 30 -5.74 -19.70 3.81
C ARG A 30 -6.31 -18.86 4.98
N PRO A 31 -6.44 -19.31 6.25
CA PRO A 31 -6.98 -18.43 7.29
C PRO A 31 -5.96 -17.40 7.81
N ARG A 32 -4.64 -17.71 7.79
CA ARG A 32 -3.62 -16.81 8.37
C ARG A 32 -3.40 -15.52 7.57
N THR A 33 -3.44 -15.60 6.24
CA THR A 33 -3.28 -14.41 5.37
C THR A 33 -4.49 -13.48 5.47
N ILE A 34 -5.70 -14.04 5.50
CA ILE A 34 -6.94 -13.26 5.63
C ILE A 34 -7.03 -12.60 7.01
N ALA A 35 -6.69 -13.34 8.08
CA ALA A 35 -6.65 -12.79 9.44
C ALA A 35 -5.61 -11.67 9.58
N GLY A 36 -4.42 -11.84 8.99
CA GLY A 36 -3.38 -10.80 8.97
C GLY A 36 -3.82 -9.54 8.20
N THR A 37 -4.45 -9.68 7.03
CA THR A 37 -4.97 -8.53 6.27
C THR A 37 -6.15 -7.86 6.95
N ALA A 38 -7.00 -8.62 7.64
CA ALA A 38 -8.11 -8.08 8.43
C ALA A 38 -7.61 -7.27 9.64
N ALA A 39 -6.57 -7.75 10.33
CA ALA A 39 -5.93 -7.02 11.42
C ALA A 39 -5.33 -5.69 10.94
N ILE A 40 -4.67 -5.70 9.77
CA ILE A 40 -4.12 -4.48 9.14
C ILE A 40 -5.26 -3.54 8.72
N ALA A 41 -6.37 -4.05 8.19
CA ALA A 41 -7.53 -3.24 7.81
C ALA A 41 -8.20 -2.54 9.00
N CYS A 42 -8.20 -3.16 10.18
CA CYS A 42 -8.74 -2.59 11.42
C CYS A 42 -7.75 -1.67 12.17
N LEU A 43 -6.50 -1.56 11.71
CA LEU A 43 -5.47 -0.76 12.33
C LEU A 43 -5.85 0.72 12.60
N PRO A 44 -6.54 1.47 11.72
CA PRO A 44 -6.96 2.85 12.04
C PRO A 44 -7.90 2.89 13.24
N LEU A 45 -8.82 1.94 13.39
CA LEU A 45 -9.72 1.86 14.55
C LEU A 45 -8.95 1.60 15.84
N LEU A 46 -7.88 0.80 15.78
CA LEU A 46 -7.01 0.54 16.92
C LEU A 46 -6.19 1.77 17.30
N LEU A 47 -5.71 2.56 16.32
CA LEU A 47 -4.98 3.80 16.55
C LEU A 47 -5.85 4.95 17.08
N LEU A 48 -7.19 4.88 16.94
CA LEU A 48 -8.11 5.78 17.65
C LEU A 48 -8.07 5.57 19.18
N TRP A 49 -7.48 4.48 19.68
CA TRP A 49 -7.33 4.23 21.11
C TRP A 49 -6.29 5.17 21.75
N PRO A 50 -6.66 6.00 22.75
CA PRO A 50 -5.79 7.06 23.26
C PRO A 50 -4.43 6.58 23.81
N ALA A 51 -4.40 5.44 24.49
CA ALA A 51 -3.15 4.94 25.09
C ALA A 51 -2.16 4.42 24.03
N LEU A 52 -2.66 3.77 22.97
CA LEU A 52 -1.82 3.28 21.88
C LEU A 52 -1.31 4.45 21.03
N ARG A 53 -2.21 5.40 20.77
CA ARG A 53 -1.87 6.66 20.12
C ARG A 53 -0.76 7.38 20.85
N HIS A 54 -0.87 7.55 22.17
CA HIS A 54 0.17 8.21 22.96
C HIS A 54 1.51 7.47 22.92
N ALA A 55 1.52 6.13 22.96
CA ALA A 55 2.75 5.35 22.86
C ALA A 55 3.48 5.55 21.52
N ILE A 56 2.75 5.54 20.41
CA ILE A 56 3.32 5.72 19.06
C ILE A 56 3.70 7.18 18.82
N GLU A 57 2.82 8.12 19.16
CA GLU A 57 3.00 9.54 18.92
C GLU A 57 4.00 10.19 19.91
N SER A 58 4.44 9.48 20.96
CA SER A 58 5.52 9.95 21.86
C SER A 58 6.87 10.10 21.17
N ARG A 59 7.08 9.39 20.05
CA ARG A 59 8.32 9.42 19.28
C ARG A 59 8.05 9.84 17.86
N MET A 60 8.74 10.89 17.42
CA MET A 60 8.59 11.45 16.07
C MET A 60 8.84 10.39 14.98
N LEU A 61 9.83 9.54 15.22
CA LEU A 61 10.20 8.45 14.31
C LEU A 61 9.07 7.44 14.14
N LEU A 62 8.40 7.02 15.22
CA LEU A 62 7.31 6.05 15.15
C LEU A 62 6.08 6.65 14.47
N HIS A 63 5.78 7.91 14.77
CA HIS A 63 4.67 8.64 14.16
C HIS A 63 4.84 8.69 12.63
N MET A 64 6.02 9.07 12.12
CA MET A 64 6.21 9.26 10.68
C MET A 64 6.55 7.97 9.91
N LEU A 65 7.38 7.09 10.48
CA LEU A 65 7.85 5.89 9.76
C LEU A 65 7.04 4.63 10.04
N VAL A 66 6.23 4.60 11.09
CA VAL A 66 5.41 3.43 11.42
C VAL A 66 3.93 3.73 11.23
N GLU A 67 3.41 4.79 11.85
CA GLU A 67 1.99 5.10 11.79
C GLU A 67 1.52 5.49 10.38
N PHE A 68 2.22 6.38 9.67
CA PHE A 68 1.80 6.76 8.31
C PHE A 68 1.81 5.59 7.33
N PRO A 69 2.88 4.77 7.23
CA PRO A 69 2.88 3.62 6.34
C PRO A 69 1.87 2.56 6.76
N ALA A 70 1.63 2.36 8.05
CA ALA A 70 0.65 1.39 8.52
C ALA A 70 -0.79 1.83 8.19
N LEU A 71 -1.11 3.13 8.31
CA LEU A 71 -2.39 3.68 7.88
C LEU A 71 -2.58 3.56 6.36
N LEU A 72 -1.54 3.86 5.57
CA LEU A 72 -1.56 3.64 4.13
C LEU A 72 -1.82 2.16 3.79
N ALA A 73 -1.09 1.24 4.44
CA ALA A 73 -1.25 -0.20 4.26
C ALA A 73 -2.64 -0.70 4.66
N SER A 74 -3.25 -0.12 5.70
CA SER A 74 -4.61 -0.46 6.14
C SER A 74 -5.66 -0.12 5.08
N GLY A 75 -5.60 1.09 4.51
CA GLY A 75 -6.49 1.48 3.41
C GLY A 75 -6.29 0.60 2.17
N TRP A 76 -5.04 0.27 1.86
CA TRP A 76 -4.73 -0.64 0.77
C TRP A 76 -5.33 -2.03 1.00
N ALA A 77 -5.15 -2.59 2.19
CA ALA A 77 -5.69 -3.90 2.55
C ALA A 77 -7.21 -3.92 2.43
N VAL A 78 -7.90 -2.89 2.94
CA VAL A 78 -9.36 -2.74 2.78
C VAL A 78 -9.75 -2.79 1.31
N ARG A 79 -9.07 -2.02 0.45
CA ARG A 79 -9.37 -2.01 -0.99
C ARG A 79 -9.21 -3.38 -1.64
N ARG A 80 -8.20 -4.15 -1.23
CA ARG A 80 -7.93 -5.51 -1.73
C ARG A 80 -8.94 -6.55 -1.23
N MET A 81 -9.52 -6.31 -0.07
CA MET A 81 -10.55 -7.17 0.54
C MET A 81 -11.97 -6.79 0.15
N CYS A 82 -12.17 -5.73 -0.64
CA CYS A 82 -13.49 -5.26 -1.05
C CYS A 82 -14.31 -6.41 -1.68
N PRO A 83 -15.50 -6.73 -1.14
CA PRO A 83 -16.33 -7.80 -1.67
C PRO A 83 -16.81 -7.49 -3.09
N ALA A 84 -17.12 -8.56 -3.84
CA ALA A 84 -17.61 -8.48 -5.20
C ALA A 84 -19.04 -7.89 -5.32
N SER A 85 -19.71 -7.64 -4.19
CA SER A 85 -21.06 -7.09 -4.11
C SER A 85 -21.19 -6.09 -2.96
N GLY A 86 -22.24 -5.27 -2.99
CA GLY A 86 -22.56 -4.31 -1.93
C GLY A 86 -22.03 -2.88 -2.13
N PRO A 87 -22.21 -2.00 -1.13
CA PRO A 87 -21.94 -0.56 -1.25
C PRO A 87 -20.46 -0.26 -1.53
N MET A 88 -19.55 -1.09 -1.00
CA MET A 88 -18.11 -0.93 -1.21
C MET A 88 -17.70 -1.13 -2.67
N ARG A 89 -18.41 -1.97 -3.43
CA ARG A 89 -18.19 -2.12 -4.87
C ARG A 89 -18.69 -0.89 -5.63
N ALA A 90 -19.86 -0.36 -5.28
CA ALA A 90 -20.37 0.86 -5.89
C ALA A 90 -19.39 2.04 -5.70
N LEU A 91 -18.85 2.19 -4.48
CA LEU A 91 -17.81 3.18 -4.18
C LEU A 91 -16.53 2.95 -5.01
N SER A 92 -16.09 1.69 -5.13
CA SER A 92 -14.91 1.34 -5.93
C SER A 92 -15.10 1.64 -7.42
N LEU A 93 -16.30 1.42 -7.96
CA LEU A 93 -16.66 1.77 -9.35
C LEU A 93 -16.74 3.28 -9.56
N ALA A 94 -17.34 4.01 -8.62
CA ALA A 94 -17.37 5.47 -8.65
C ALA A 94 -15.94 6.04 -8.62
N TRP A 95 -15.08 5.52 -7.75
CA TRP A 95 -13.67 5.90 -7.70
C TRP A 95 -12.95 5.64 -9.04
N ARG A 96 -13.19 4.49 -9.67
CA ARG A 96 -12.58 4.16 -10.97
C ARG A 96 -12.99 5.12 -12.09
N GLN A 97 -14.21 5.67 -12.04
CA GLN A 97 -14.64 6.68 -13.00
C GLN A 97 -13.95 8.03 -12.76
N LEU A 98 -13.66 8.37 -11.51
CA LEU A 98 -12.91 9.57 -11.14
C LEU A 98 -11.40 9.42 -11.38
N ASP A 99 -10.88 8.20 -11.27
CA ASP A 99 -9.46 7.90 -11.32
C ASP A 99 -8.97 7.60 -12.74
N TRP A 100 -8.66 8.68 -13.47
CA TRP A 100 -8.12 8.60 -14.82
C TRP A 100 -6.75 7.92 -14.85
N ARG A 101 -6.66 6.68 -15.33
CA ARG A 101 -5.41 5.88 -15.45
C ARG A 101 -4.55 5.82 -14.17
N GLY A 102 -5.13 6.07 -13.00
CA GLY A 102 -4.38 6.11 -11.74
C GLY A 102 -3.85 7.49 -11.31
N TRP A 103 -3.98 8.53 -12.15
CA TRP A 103 -3.48 9.88 -11.86
C TRP A 103 -4.12 10.48 -10.61
N THR A 104 -5.41 10.26 -10.40
CA THR A 104 -6.13 10.82 -9.26
C THR A 104 -5.65 10.18 -7.96
N GLY A 105 -5.49 8.85 -7.93
CA GLY A 105 -4.95 8.15 -6.76
C GLY A 105 -3.50 8.53 -6.47
N ALA A 106 -2.68 8.66 -7.51
CA ALA A 106 -1.32 9.18 -7.43
C ALA A 106 -1.29 10.60 -6.80
N THR A 107 -2.06 11.53 -7.37
CA THR A 107 -2.09 12.93 -6.93
C THR A 107 -2.60 13.05 -5.50
N LEU A 108 -3.61 12.27 -5.12
CA LEU A 108 -4.10 12.22 -3.74
C LEU A 108 -3.01 11.77 -2.77
N LEU A 109 -2.26 10.71 -3.10
CA LEU A 109 -1.15 10.24 -2.27
C LEU A 109 -0.05 11.31 -2.11
N SER A 110 0.34 11.96 -3.21
CA SER A 110 1.31 13.08 -3.16
C SER A 110 0.81 14.23 -2.30
N ALA A 111 -0.45 14.64 -2.45
CA ALA A 111 -1.04 15.72 -1.68
C ALA A 111 -1.13 15.39 -0.19
N VAL A 112 -1.59 14.19 0.17
CA VAL A 112 -1.63 13.71 1.55
C VAL A 112 -0.23 13.70 2.14
N THR A 113 0.77 13.18 1.42
CA THR A 113 2.14 13.18 1.90
C THR A 113 2.68 14.60 2.08
N ALA A 114 2.39 15.52 1.15
CA ALA A 114 2.84 16.91 1.24
C ALA A 114 2.27 17.62 2.47
N VAL A 115 0.97 17.49 2.70
CA VAL A 115 0.29 18.10 3.83
C VAL A 115 0.84 17.56 5.15
N TRP A 116 0.98 16.24 5.29
CA TRP A 116 1.41 15.62 6.55
C TRP A 116 2.93 15.58 6.75
N MET A 117 3.70 16.12 5.79
CA MET A 117 5.12 16.44 5.97
C MET A 117 5.35 17.82 6.60
N ILE A 118 4.29 18.64 6.77
CA ILE A 118 4.39 19.95 7.42
C ILE A 118 4.50 19.77 8.94
N PRO A 119 5.62 20.17 9.59
CA PRO A 119 5.85 19.96 11.02
C PRO A 119 4.74 20.50 11.92
N THR A 120 4.23 21.70 11.59
CA THR A 120 3.16 22.35 12.35
C THR A 120 1.85 21.57 12.35
N LEU A 121 1.48 20.93 11.22
CA LEU A 121 0.28 20.10 11.15
C LEU A 121 0.43 18.80 11.94
N LEU A 122 1.65 18.24 11.95
CA LEU A 122 1.99 17.06 12.73
C LEU A 122 1.90 17.35 14.24
N ASP A 123 2.33 18.53 14.66
CA ASP A 123 2.23 19.03 16.03
C ASP A 123 0.76 19.26 16.43
N LEU A 124 -0.03 19.89 15.55
CA LEU A 124 -1.46 20.14 15.79
C LEU A 124 -2.28 18.86 15.88
N ALA A 125 -1.88 17.80 15.17
CA ALA A 125 -2.51 16.50 15.26
C ALA A 125 -2.44 15.93 16.69
N LEU A 126 -1.34 16.15 17.42
CA LEU A 126 -1.21 15.70 18.82
C LEU A 126 -2.20 16.41 19.75
N LEU A 127 -2.43 17.70 19.51
CA LEU A 127 -3.22 18.55 20.38
C LEU A 127 -4.73 18.44 20.15
N THR A 128 -5.14 18.16 18.91
CA THR A 128 -6.56 18.21 18.53
C THR A 128 -7.05 16.88 17.95
N PRO A 129 -8.08 16.25 18.54
CA PRO A 129 -8.58 14.96 18.05
C PRO A 129 -9.18 15.05 16.64
N ALA A 130 -9.70 16.22 16.25
CA ALA A 130 -10.20 16.45 14.90
C ALA A 130 -9.09 16.38 13.84
N VAL A 131 -7.93 17.00 14.10
CA VAL A 131 -6.79 16.97 13.18
C VAL A 131 -6.15 15.58 13.18
N ALA A 132 -6.11 14.91 14.33
CA ALA A 132 -5.75 13.50 14.38
C ALA A 132 -6.66 12.64 13.49
N ALA A 133 -7.98 12.76 13.62
CA ALA A 133 -8.92 12.01 12.78
C ALA A 133 -8.76 12.33 11.28
N ALA A 134 -8.50 13.60 10.94
CA ALA A 134 -8.20 14.00 9.57
C ALA A 134 -6.92 13.36 9.03
N LYS A 135 -5.85 13.28 9.84
CA LYS A 135 -4.59 12.58 9.53
C LYS A 135 -4.83 11.11 9.21
N HIS A 136 -5.55 10.43 10.09
CA HIS A 136 -5.87 9.01 9.96
C HIS A 136 -6.70 8.76 8.71
N GLY A 137 -7.77 9.54 8.51
CA GLY A 137 -8.64 9.44 7.34
C GLY A 137 -7.90 9.73 6.03
N ALA A 138 -7.02 10.73 6.00
CA ALA A 138 -6.25 11.08 4.83
C ALA A 138 -5.28 9.98 4.40
N TRP A 139 -4.47 9.44 5.32
CA TRP A 139 -3.54 8.34 5.02
C TRP A 139 -4.27 7.05 4.64
N TRP A 140 -5.35 6.73 5.35
CA TRP A 140 -6.18 5.58 5.03
C TRP A 140 -6.82 5.71 3.64
N LEU A 141 -7.41 6.86 3.31
CA LEU A 141 -8.04 7.09 2.01
C LEU A 141 -7.01 7.08 0.88
N ALA A 142 -5.83 7.68 1.09
CA ALA A 142 -4.73 7.62 0.13
C ALA A 142 -4.32 6.17 -0.16
N GLY A 143 -4.24 5.32 0.88
CA GLY A 143 -3.96 3.90 0.75
C GLY A 143 -5.04 3.15 -0.03
N TRP A 144 -6.30 3.42 0.28
CA TRP A 144 -7.45 2.82 -0.40
C TRP A 144 -7.54 3.24 -1.88
N ALA A 145 -7.23 4.50 -2.18
CA ALA A 145 -7.21 5.04 -3.53
C ALA A 145 -6.07 4.42 -4.35
N ILE A 146 -4.83 4.50 -3.85
CA ILE A 146 -3.64 4.05 -4.59
C ILE A 146 -3.64 2.54 -4.84
N ALA A 147 -4.24 1.73 -3.97
CA ALA A 147 -4.23 0.28 -4.11
C ALA A 147 -4.86 -0.25 -5.41
N ASP A 148 -5.86 0.47 -5.94
CA ASP A 148 -6.51 0.17 -7.21
C ASP A 148 -5.85 0.94 -8.37
N SER A 149 -5.44 2.18 -8.13
CA SER A 149 -4.72 3.02 -9.11
C SER A 149 -3.37 2.43 -9.50
N TRP A 150 -2.65 1.78 -8.58
CA TRP A 150 -1.27 1.34 -8.75
C TRP A 150 -1.08 0.42 -9.96
N GLY A 151 -2.00 -0.51 -10.18
CA GLY A 151 -1.94 -1.43 -11.32
C GLY A 151 -2.27 -0.78 -12.67
N ARG A 152 -2.85 0.42 -12.68
CA ARG A 152 -3.18 1.18 -13.90
C ARG A 152 -2.17 2.26 -14.24
N LEU A 153 -1.27 2.59 -13.31
CA LEU A 153 -0.27 3.63 -13.52
C LEU A 153 0.72 3.19 -14.60
N ASP A 154 0.87 4.06 -15.59
CA ASP A 154 1.93 3.96 -16.58
C ASP A 154 3.30 3.92 -15.87
N PRO A 155 4.29 3.17 -16.40
CA PRO A 155 5.61 3.05 -15.77
C PRO A 155 6.27 4.40 -15.47
N GLU A 156 6.15 5.35 -16.39
CA GLU A 156 6.70 6.70 -16.28
C GLU A 156 6.09 7.45 -15.09
N LEU A 157 4.77 7.29 -14.90
CA LEU A 157 4.07 7.92 -13.79
C LEU A 157 4.39 7.26 -12.45
N ARG A 158 4.60 5.93 -12.42
CA ARG A 158 5.10 5.24 -11.22
C ARG A 158 6.49 5.75 -10.83
N LEU A 159 7.37 5.95 -11.80
CA LEU A 159 8.70 6.51 -11.57
C LEU A 159 8.61 7.95 -11.05
N TRP A 160 7.79 8.79 -11.69
CA TRP A 160 7.54 10.17 -11.24
C TRP A 160 7.00 10.21 -9.81
N MET A 161 6.03 9.35 -9.49
CA MET A 161 5.44 9.24 -8.15
C MET A 161 6.49 8.85 -7.10
N LEU A 162 7.23 7.77 -7.34
CA LEU A 162 8.27 7.30 -6.42
C LEU A 162 9.39 8.32 -6.27
N GLY A 163 9.77 9.00 -7.36
CA GLY A 163 10.74 10.08 -7.33
C GLY A 163 10.25 11.29 -6.52
N ASN A 164 8.99 11.70 -6.69
CA ASN A 164 8.37 12.77 -5.92
C ASN A 164 8.34 12.42 -4.42
N LEU A 165 7.93 11.20 -4.09
CA LEU A 165 7.89 10.73 -2.70
C LEU A 165 9.29 10.66 -2.09
N ALA A 166 10.27 10.15 -2.83
CA ALA A 166 11.67 10.10 -2.41
C ALA A 166 12.23 11.50 -2.16
N TRP A 167 12.04 12.42 -3.12
CA TRP A 167 12.51 13.80 -3.01
C TRP A 167 11.92 14.52 -1.80
N MET A 168 10.60 14.45 -1.61
CA MET A 168 9.93 15.10 -0.49
C MET A 168 10.38 14.52 0.86
N THR A 169 10.46 13.19 0.95
CA THR A 169 10.90 12.49 2.17
C THR A 169 12.36 12.83 2.50
N GLY A 170 13.23 12.87 1.48
CA GLY A 170 14.63 13.22 1.63
C GLY A 170 14.82 14.68 2.03
N THR A 171 14.06 15.59 1.43
CA THR A 171 14.09 17.02 1.77
C THR A 171 13.63 17.26 3.21
N ALA A 172 12.54 16.61 3.64
CA ALA A 172 12.09 16.68 5.03
C ALA A 172 13.14 16.11 6.00
N GLY A 173 13.78 15.00 5.62
CA GLY A 173 14.85 14.40 6.43
C GLY A 173 16.07 15.31 6.57
N LEU A 174 16.52 15.95 5.48
CA LEU A 174 17.60 16.94 5.50
C LEU A 174 17.23 18.16 6.34
N LEU A 175 16.00 18.67 6.21
CA LEU A 175 15.50 19.78 7.00
C LEU A 175 15.53 19.47 8.50
N TYR A 176 15.19 18.24 8.90
CA TYR A 176 15.24 17.81 10.30
C TYR A 176 16.66 17.70 10.87
N LEU A 177 17.65 17.41 10.03
CA LEU A 177 19.06 17.37 10.41
C LEU A 177 19.69 18.75 10.49
N ASP A 178 19.39 19.62 9.53
CA ASP A 178 20.03 20.93 9.40
C ASP A 178 19.43 21.97 10.34
N ALA A 179 18.13 21.84 10.69
CA ALA A 179 17.48 22.78 11.59
C ALA A 179 18.13 22.77 12.99
N PRO A 180 18.74 23.89 13.43
CA PRO A 180 19.41 23.96 14.73
C PRO A 180 18.42 23.97 15.91
N GLN A 181 17.16 24.32 15.62
CA GLN A 181 16.06 24.38 16.57
C GLN A 181 15.07 23.22 16.31
N ARG A 182 14.28 22.90 17.33
CA ARG A 182 13.16 21.94 17.22
C ARG A 182 12.11 22.53 16.28
N LEU A 183 11.75 21.77 15.24
CA LEU A 183 10.70 22.16 14.31
C LEU A 183 9.30 21.77 14.82
N CYS A 184 9.23 20.78 15.70
CA CYS A 184 8.01 20.36 16.36
C CYS A 184 8.16 20.54 17.88
N VAL A 185 7.27 21.30 18.51
CA VAL A 185 7.37 21.67 19.93
C VAL A 185 7.18 20.46 20.84
N ASN A 186 6.32 19.53 20.45
CA ASN A 186 5.97 18.37 21.28
C ASN A 186 6.98 17.20 21.17
N TYR A 187 8.06 17.33 20.40
CA TYR A 187 9.07 16.28 20.25
C TYR A 187 10.45 16.67 20.78
N LEU A 188 11.27 15.65 21.05
CA LEU A 188 12.67 15.80 21.45
C LEU A 188 13.57 16.05 20.24
N GLN A 189 14.61 16.88 20.42
CA GLN A 189 15.57 17.23 19.35
C GLN A 189 16.35 15.99 18.86
N ASP A 190 16.71 15.07 19.77
CA ASP A 190 17.43 13.86 19.40
C ASP A 190 16.55 12.92 18.55
N ASP A 191 15.26 12.81 18.88
CA ASP A 191 14.30 12.05 18.08
C ASP A 191 14.07 12.72 16.71
N GLN A 192 14.09 14.06 16.62
CA GLN A 192 14.03 14.78 15.33
C GLN A 192 15.24 14.41 14.45
N ARG A 193 16.45 14.38 15.00
CA ARG A 193 17.65 13.98 14.26
C ARG A 193 17.57 12.53 13.78
N LEU A 194 17.20 11.60 14.65
CA LEU A 194 17.02 10.19 14.29
C LEU A 194 15.96 10.02 13.20
N THR A 195 14.84 10.76 13.30
CA THR A 195 13.80 10.77 12.28
C THR A 195 14.33 11.31 10.96
N GLY A 196 15.15 12.37 10.99
CA GLY A 196 15.80 12.93 9.80
C GLY A 196 16.67 11.91 9.06
N ILE A 197 17.54 11.20 9.78
CA ILE A 197 18.36 10.10 9.21
C ILE A 197 17.46 9.02 8.61
N ALA A 198 16.43 8.60 9.33
CA ALA A 198 15.55 7.52 8.90
C ALA A 198 14.71 7.90 7.66
N LEU A 199 14.28 9.17 7.54
CA LEU A 199 13.61 9.70 6.36
C LEU A 199 14.55 9.75 5.14
N ILE A 200 15.81 10.12 5.31
CA ILE A 200 16.80 10.06 4.23
C ILE A 200 17.02 8.62 3.78
N ALA A 201 17.15 7.68 4.71
CA ALA A 201 17.26 6.25 4.38
C ALA A 201 16.01 5.75 3.62
N LEU A 202 14.81 6.17 4.03
CA LEU A 202 13.56 5.85 3.33
C LEU A 202 13.52 6.46 1.92
N ALA A 203 13.98 7.70 1.75
CA ALA A 203 14.08 8.35 0.45
C ALA A 203 15.00 7.59 -0.51
N LEU A 204 16.17 7.14 -0.02
CA LEU A 204 17.08 6.30 -0.81
C LEU A 204 16.44 4.98 -1.20
N LEU A 205 15.71 4.33 -0.28
CA LEU A 205 14.98 3.10 -0.57
C LEU A 205 13.90 3.32 -1.65
N LEU A 206 13.10 4.39 -1.54
CA LEU A 206 12.08 4.74 -2.54
C LEU A 206 12.71 5.03 -3.91
N GLY A 207 13.83 5.76 -3.94
CA GLY A 207 14.60 6.01 -5.15
C GLY A 207 15.13 4.73 -5.79
N ALA A 208 15.69 3.82 -4.98
CA ALA A 208 16.15 2.51 -5.45
C ALA A 208 14.99 1.65 -6.00
N LEU A 209 13.82 1.70 -5.36
CA LEU A 209 12.61 1.04 -5.86
C LEU A 209 12.16 1.63 -7.20
N GLY A 210 12.15 2.96 -7.34
CA GLY A 210 11.84 3.64 -8.59
C GLY A 210 12.79 3.23 -9.71
N LEU A 211 14.10 3.23 -9.44
CA LEU A 211 15.11 2.80 -10.41
C LEU A 211 14.93 1.33 -10.81
N ARG A 212 14.64 0.45 -9.84
CA ARG A 212 14.35 -0.97 -10.11
C ARG A 212 13.13 -1.13 -11.01
N GLU A 213 12.06 -0.36 -10.80
CA GLU A 213 10.89 -0.37 -11.68
C GLU A 213 11.24 0.12 -13.10
N ALA A 214 12.06 1.16 -13.23
CA ALA A 214 12.50 1.68 -14.52
C ALA A 214 13.38 0.69 -15.30
N MET A 215 14.17 -0.13 -14.60
CA MET A 215 15.02 -1.16 -15.21
C MET A 215 14.27 -2.45 -15.56
N ARG A 216 12.97 -2.58 -15.23
CA ARG A 216 12.22 -3.78 -15.61
C ARG A 216 12.05 -3.80 -17.13
N PRO A 217 12.45 -4.89 -17.81
CA PRO A 217 12.26 -4.98 -19.26
C PRO A 217 10.76 -4.89 -19.59
N PRO A 218 10.39 -4.24 -20.70
CA PRO A 218 9.00 -4.23 -21.14
C PRO A 218 8.54 -5.68 -21.32
N ALA A 219 7.35 -6.00 -20.80
CA ALA A 219 6.78 -7.33 -21.00
C ALA A 219 6.64 -7.59 -22.50
N SER A 220 7.22 -8.69 -22.97
CA SER A 220 7.10 -9.13 -24.36
C SER A 220 5.62 -9.36 -24.70
N PRO A 221 5.12 -8.85 -25.85
CA PRO A 221 3.72 -8.98 -26.26
C PRO A 221 3.31 -10.42 -26.54
#